data_AF-A0A969X1D3-F1
#
_entry.id   AF-A0A969X1D3-F1
#
_cell.length_a   1.000
_cell.length_b   1.000
_cell.length_c   1.000
_cell.angle_alpha   90.00
_cell.angle_beta   90.00
_cell.angle_gamma   90.00
#
_symmetry.space_group_name_H-M   'P 1'
#
loop_
_entity.id
_entity.type
_entity.pdbx_description
1 polymer ?
#
loop_
_entity_poly.entity_id
_entity_poly.type
_entity_poly.pdbx_seq_one_letter_code
_entity_poly.pdbx_strand_id
1 'polypeptide(L)' 'MSDKPSRLNSSNITNKPRTLKDLAEFYSVDIRTMRSWLDCPQLKHVLDNKIGNYFSIAQIKEIIAHLDTP' A
#
# COMPACT_ATOMS: atom_id res chain seq x y z
N MET A 1 3.37 28.27 -1.59
CA MET A 1 2.89 26.96 -2.08
C MET A 1 2.60 26.12 -0.85
N SER A 2 1.35 25.68 -0.67
CA SER A 2 0.97 24.86 0.49
C SER A 2 1.46 23.44 0.27
N ASP A 3 2.60 23.09 0.85
CA ASP A 3 2.98 21.70 1.08
C ASP A 3 1.91 21.08 1.98
N LYS A 4 0.94 20.39 1.38
CA LYS A 4 0.13 19.44 2.13
C LYS A 4 1.11 18.35 2.56
N PRO A 5 1.40 18.16 3.86
CA PRO A 5 2.16 17.00 4.27
C PRO A 5 1.33 15.80 3.84
N SER A 6 1.86 14.98 2.92
CA SER A 6 1.34 13.64 2.73
C SER A 6 1.33 13.02 4.13
N ARG A 7 0.13 12.69 4.63
CA ARG A 7 -0.05 12.28 6.04
C ARG A 7 0.61 10.92 6.33
N LEU A 8 1.16 10.29 5.30
CA LEU A 8 1.70 8.93 5.32
C LEU A 8 3.20 8.99 5.05
N ASN A 9 3.97 8.45 5.99
CA ASN A 9 5.40 8.25 5.88
C ASN A 9 5.74 6.82 6.29
N SER A 10 6.94 6.36 5.98
CA SER A 10 7.38 4.98 6.20
C SER A 10 7.25 4.57 7.66
N SER A 11 7.35 5.54 8.57
CA SER A 11 7.17 5.39 10.01
C SER A 11 5.73 5.10 10.46
N ASN A 12 4.71 5.37 9.62
CA ASN A 12 3.30 5.29 10.03
C ASN A 12 2.38 4.46 9.11
N ILE A 13 2.83 4.03 7.93
CA ILE A 13 1.97 3.28 6.99
C ILE A 13 1.52 1.92 7.55
N THR A 14 2.28 1.34 8.50
CA THR A 14 2.01 0.05 9.14
C THR A 14 1.33 0.14 10.52
N ASN A 15 0.83 1.31 10.94
CA ASN A 15 0.25 1.47 12.29
C ASN A 15 -1.27 1.16 12.39
N LYS A 16 -1.98 1.06 11.26
CA LYS A 16 -3.38 0.64 11.18
C LYS A 16 -3.66 0.07 9.79
N PRO A 17 -4.78 -0.64 9.57
CA PRO A 17 -5.20 -1.06 8.24
C PRO A 17 -5.25 0.11 7.24
N ARG A 18 -4.99 -0.18 5.96
CA ARG A 18 -4.91 0.82 4.88
C ARG A 18 -5.64 0.35 3.64
N THR A 19 -6.15 1.29 2.87
CA THR A 19 -6.72 1.01 1.57
C THR A 19 -5.66 1.04 0.48
N LEU A 20 -6.02 0.56 -0.70
CA LEU A 20 -5.18 0.71 -1.90
C LEU A 20 -4.87 2.18 -2.21
N LYS A 21 -5.81 3.09 -1.93
CA LYS A 21 -5.63 4.52 -2.15
C LYS A 21 -4.57 5.09 -1.23
N ASP A 22 -4.56 4.67 0.04
CA ASP A 22 -3.55 5.13 1.00
C ASP A 22 -2.15 4.63 0.60
N LEU A 23 -2.03 3.39 0.10
CA LEU A 23 -0.76 2.88 -0.42
C LEU A 23 -0.30 3.67 -1.65
N ALA A 24 -1.22 4.00 -2.56
CA ALA A 24 -0.93 4.83 -3.72
C ALA A 24 -0.45 6.23 -3.32
N GLU A 25 -1.08 6.86 -2.32
CA GLU A 25 -0.65 8.14 -1.76
C GLU A 25 0.73 8.05 -1.12
N PHE A 26 1.01 6.97 -0.37
CA PHE A 26 2.31 6.73 0.26
C PHE A 26 3.45 6.64 -0.76
N TYR A 27 3.26 5.89 -1.86
CA TYR A 27 4.23 5.80 -2.95
C TYR A 27 4.15 6.97 -3.95
N SER A 28 3.27 7.95 -3.73
CA SER A 28 3.04 9.10 -4.62
C SER A 28 2.75 8.70 -6.08
N VAL A 29 1.94 7.65 -6.26
CA VAL A 29 1.51 7.16 -7.58
C VAL A 29 -0.01 7.14 -7.70
N ASP A 30 -0.50 7.07 -8.94
CA ASP A 30 -1.93 6.87 -9.19
C ASP A 30 -2.40 5.51 -8.67
N ILE A 31 -3.66 5.45 -8.24
CA ILE A 31 -4.29 4.21 -7.75
C ILE A 31 -4.28 3.09 -8.80
N ARG A 32 -4.31 3.43 -10.09
CA ARG A 32 -4.22 2.46 -11.20
C ARG A 32 -2.82 1.87 -11.29
N THR A 33 -1.79 2.70 -11.17
CA THR A 33 -0.39 2.28 -11.13
C THR A 33 -0.14 1.38 -9.93
N MET A 34 -0.58 1.81 -8.74
CA MET A 34 -0.49 0.98 -7.53
C MET A 34 -1.22 -0.36 -7.70
N ARG A 35 -2.43 -0.37 -8.28
CA ARG A 35 -3.13 -1.62 -8.58
C ARG A 35 -2.30 -2.52 -9.49
N SER A 36 -1.72 -1.97 -10.54
CA SER A 36 -0.90 -2.74 -11.49
C SER A 36 0.37 -3.31 -10.84
N TRP A 37 0.98 -2.59 -9.90
CA TRP A 37 2.15 -3.08 -9.16
C TRP A 37 1.81 -4.26 -8.25
N LEU A 38 0.63 -4.24 -7.64
CA LEU A 38 0.19 -5.34 -6.78
C LEU A 38 -0.44 -6.51 -7.54
N ASP A 39 -0.79 -6.32 -8.82
CA ASP A 39 -1.35 -7.37 -9.68
C ASP A 39 -0.25 -8.34 -10.16
N CYS A 40 0.38 -9.01 -9.20
CA CYS A 40 1.43 -9.99 -9.43
C CYS A 40 1.13 -11.30 -8.68
N PRO A 41 1.60 -12.46 -9.18
CA PRO A 41 1.37 -13.74 -8.53
C PRO A 41 1.87 -13.81 -7.08
N GLN A 42 2.95 -13.09 -6.77
CA GLN A 42 3.59 -13.09 -5.45
C GLN A 42 2.73 -12.42 -4.37
N LEU A 43 1.88 -11.46 -4.74
CA LEU A 43 1.00 -10.76 -3.81
C LEU A 43 -0.47 -11.20 -3.94
N LYS A 44 -0.76 -12.19 -4.78
CA LYS A 44 -2.14 -12.65 -5.02
C LYS A 44 -2.82 -13.09 -3.73
N HIS A 45 -2.16 -13.85 -2.87
CA HIS A 45 -2.71 -14.27 -1.56
C HIS A 45 -2.93 -13.09 -0.60
N VAL A 46 -2.12 -12.03 -0.72
CA VAL A 46 -2.31 -10.78 0.02
C VAL A 46 -3.57 -10.07 -0.47
N LEU A 47 -3.76 -10.03 -1.79
CA LEU A 47 -4.90 -9.36 -2.41
C LEU A 47 -6.23 -10.12 -2.22
N ASP A 48 -6.20 -11.44 -2.16
CA ASP A 48 -7.42 -12.25 -2.04
C ASP A 48 -7.98 -12.25 -0.60
N ASN A 49 -7.12 -12.04 0.41
CA ASN A 49 -7.49 -12.08 1.83
C ASN A 49 -7.78 -10.71 2.46
N LYS A 50 -8.35 -9.76 1.70
CA LYS A 50 -8.69 -8.43 2.24
C LYS A 50 -9.97 -8.47 3.07
N ILE A 51 -10.03 -7.65 4.12
CA ILE A 51 -11.28 -7.41 4.87
C ILE A 51 -11.93 -6.16 4.27
N GLY A 52 -12.90 -6.37 3.39
CA GLY A 52 -13.50 -5.30 2.59
C GLY A 52 -12.48 -4.60 1.70
N ASN A 53 -12.36 -3.28 1.82
CA ASN A 53 -11.42 -2.47 1.03
C ASN A 53 -10.07 -2.21 1.73
N TYR A 54 -9.82 -2.86 2.87
CA TYR A 54 -8.64 -2.64 3.69
C TYR A 54 -7.67 -3.82 3.65
N PHE A 55 -6.39 -3.50 3.57
CA PHE A 55 -5.26 -4.34 3.88
C PHE A 55 -4.94 -4.25 5.37
N SER A 56 -4.75 -5.39 6.02
CA SER A 56 -4.24 -5.48 7.38
C SER A 56 -2.78 -5.02 7.47
N ILE A 57 -2.31 -4.77 8.69
CA ILE A 57 -0.92 -4.34 8.94
C ILE A 57 0.08 -5.38 8.40
N ALA A 58 -0.18 -6.68 8.56
CA ALA A 58 0.68 -7.75 8.05
C ALA A 58 0.78 -7.71 6.52
N GLN A 59 -0.37 -7.57 5.84
CA GLN A 59 -0.43 -7.45 4.38
C GLN A 59 0.32 -6.21 3.88
N ILE A 60 0.21 -5.08 4.57
CA ILE A 60 0.93 -3.85 4.21
C ILE A 60 2.45 -4.05 4.32
N LYS A 61 2.93 -4.72 5.39
CA LYS A 61 4.36 -5.02 5.55
C LYS A 61 4.88 -5.89 4.41
N GLU A 62 4.12 -6.89 4.00
CA GLU A 62 4.48 -7.77 2.89
C GLU A 62 4.50 -7.04 1.54
N ILE A 63 3.51 -6.18 1.29
CA ILE A 63 3.48 -5.31 0.10
C ILE A 63 4.72 -4.42 0.06
N ILE A 64 5.04 -3.73 1.16
CA ILE A 64 6.21 -2.85 1.22
C ILE A 64 7.50 -3.64 1.02
N ALA A 65 7.64 -4.78 1.69
CA ALA A 65 8.80 -5.66 1.51
C ALA A 65 8.96 -6.10 0.05
N HIS A 66 7.86 -6.41 -0.65
CA HIS A 66 7.90 -6.79 -2.05
C HIS A 66 8.28 -5.63 -2.97
N LEU A 67 7.71 -4.43 -2.76
CA LEU A 67 7.95 -3.25 -3.60
C LEU A 67 9.33 -2.60 -3.37
N ASP A 68 9.85 -2.68 -2.15
CA ASP A 68 11.16 -2.11 -1.79
C ASP A 68 12.32 -3.09 -2.10
N THR A 69 12.02 -4.31 -2.55
CA THR A 69 13.04 -5.27 -3.01
C THR A 69 13.59 -4.81 -4.38
N PRO A 70 14.91 -4.66 -4.55
CA PRO A 70 15.54 -4.14 -5.77
C PRO A 70 15.46 -5.09 -6.98
#